data_AF-A0A497BUM8-F1
#
_entry.id   AF-A0A497BUM8-F1
#
_cell.length_a   1.000
_cell.length_b   1.000
_cell.length_c   1.000
_cell.angle_alpha   90.00
_cell.angle_beta   90.00
_cell.angle_gamma   90.00
#
_symmetry.space_group_name_H-M   'P 1'
#
loop_
_entity.id
_entity.type
_entity.pdbx_description
1 polymer ?
#
loop_
_entity_poly.entity_id
_entity_poly.type
_entity_poly.pdbx_seq_one_letter_code
_entity_poly.pdbx_strand_id
1 'polypeptide(L)'
;MTTKLSLKAFERSTYVITVAFEDDNGTAVTPNKVSWDLSTLGGTIINERSNVTETPAESVDIVLTGSDLRTLASEGNKHIVKRLVTVRGSYNSDAGSDLELSADVKFDLETNPVIPYLTINVYEAVTISESISLSVD
;
A
#
# COMPACT_ATOMS: atom_id res chain seq x y z
N MET A 1 19.92 4.78 -6.93
CA MET A 1 18.53 5.19 -6.65
C MET A 1 18.18 4.56 -5.30
N THR A 2 18.09 5.35 -4.24
CA THR A 2 17.93 4.82 -2.87
C THR A 2 16.46 4.64 -2.58
N THR A 3 15.93 3.44 -2.77
CA THR A 3 14.63 3.06 -2.20
C THR A 3 14.84 2.83 -0.71
N LYS A 4 14.57 3.88 0.07
CA LYS A 4 14.35 3.73 1.52
C LYS A 4 13.18 2.75 1.64
N LEU A 5 13.45 1.52 2.10
CA LEU A 5 12.42 0.57 2.51
C LEU A 5 11.64 1.25 3.63
N SER A 6 10.60 1.99 3.27
CA SER A 6 9.81 2.73 4.23
C SER A 6 8.92 1.71 4.87
N LEU A 7 9.20 1.27 6.09
CA LEU A 7 8.25 0.50 6.91
C LEU A 7 6.98 1.30 7.25
N LYS A 8 6.81 2.48 6.66
CA LYS A 8 5.75 3.45 6.88
C LYS A 8 5.02 3.71 5.56
N ALA A 9 3.72 3.45 5.57
CA ALA A 9 2.77 3.85 4.54
C ALA A 9 1.99 5.08 5.01
N PHE A 10 1.52 5.88 4.06
CA PHE A 10 0.69 7.04 4.34
C PHE A 10 -0.77 6.74 4.04
N GLU A 11 -1.67 7.19 4.90
CA GLU A 11 -3.10 7.02 4.71
C GLU A 11 -3.57 7.55 3.35
N ARG A 12 -4.38 6.73 2.65
CA ARG A 12 -4.95 7.01 1.31
C ARG A 12 -3.92 7.28 0.21
N SER A 13 -2.65 6.95 0.42
CA SER A 13 -1.59 7.11 -0.57
C SER A 13 -1.38 5.85 -1.42
N THR A 14 -0.19 5.69 -1.98
CA THR A 14 0.31 4.45 -2.60
C THR A 14 1.46 3.90 -1.77
N TYR A 15 1.48 2.58 -1.59
CA TYR A 15 2.56 1.86 -0.91
C TYR A 15 2.82 0.55 -1.65
N VAL A 16 4.09 0.29 -1.99
CA VAL A 16 4.51 -0.88 -2.75
C VAL A 16 5.34 -1.78 -1.87
N ILE A 17 4.97 -3.06 -1.81
CA ILE A 17 5.72 -4.11 -1.13
C ILE A 17 6.25 -5.06 -2.18
N THR A 18 7.57 -5.10 -2.35
CA THR A 18 8.22 -6.09 -3.22
C THR A 18 8.49 -7.35 -2.43
N VAL A 19 7.94 -8.47 -2.89
CA VAL A 19 8.17 -9.81 -2.36
C VAL A 19 9.13 -10.51 -3.30
N ALA A 20 10.32 -10.85 -2.82
CA ALA A 20 11.29 -11.65 -3.55
C ALA A 20 11.29 -13.08 -3.02
N PHE A 21 11.44 -14.05 -3.91
CA PHE A 21 11.47 -15.47 -3.58
C PHE A 21 12.86 -16.04 -3.87
N GLU A 22 13.49 -16.58 -2.84
CA GLU A 22 14.84 -17.14 -2.90
C GLU A 22 14.86 -18.54 -2.29
N ASP A 23 15.75 -19.40 -2.77
CA ASP A 23 16.04 -20.69 -2.16
C ASP A 23 17.00 -20.56 -0.96
N ASP A 24 17.34 -21.70 -0.33
CA ASP A 24 18.26 -21.75 0.82
C ASP A 24 19.69 -21.25 0.48
N ASN A 25 20.02 -21.10 -0.80
CA ASN A 25 21.30 -20.59 -1.29
C ASN A 25 21.22 -19.10 -1.68
N GLY A 26 20.07 -18.43 -1.52
CA GLY A 26 19.85 -17.06 -1.96
C GLY A 26 19.68 -16.91 -3.47
N THR A 27 19.40 -18.01 -4.18
CA THR A 27 19.12 -17.97 -5.62
C THR A 27 17.65 -17.63 -5.83
N ALA A 28 17.37 -16.67 -6.70
CA ALA A 28 16.01 -16.31 -7.06
C ALA A 28 15.26 -17.52 -7.66
N VAL A 29 14.04 -17.78 -7.18
CA VAL A 29 13.20 -18.88 -7.62
C VAL A 29 11.78 -18.42 -7.89
N THR A 30 11.13 -19.00 -8.89
CA THR A 30 9.69 -18.74 -9.13
C THR A 30 8.85 -19.77 -8.37
N PRO A 31 7.96 -19.35 -7.46
CA PRO A 31 7.02 -20.26 -6.80
C PRO A 31 5.97 -20.81 -7.78
N ASN A 32 5.27 -21.88 -7.41
CA ASN A 32 4.18 -22.45 -8.20
C ASN A 32 2.90 -21.58 -8.11
N LYS A 33 2.65 -20.98 -6.95
CA LYS A 33 1.48 -20.14 -6.66
C LYS A 33 1.86 -19.01 -5.71
N VAL A 34 1.24 -17.86 -5.86
CA VAL A 34 1.35 -16.73 -4.93
C VAL A 34 -0.02 -16.08 -4.75
N SER A 35 -0.41 -15.86 -3.50
CA SER A 35 -1.55 -15.03 -3.13
C SER A 35 -1.26 -14.25 -1.86
N TRP A 36 -2.04 -13.21 -1.59
CA TRP A 36 -1.86 -12.40 -0.38
C TRP A 36 -3.18 -11.87 0.20
N ASP A 37 -3.15 -11.62 1.51
CA ASP A 37 -4.18 -10.89 2.25
C ASP A 37 -3.62 -9.55 2.73
N LEU A 38 -4.48 -8.54 2.86
CA LEU A 38 -4.20 -7.35 3.67
C LEU A 38 -5.17 -7.28 4.85
N SER A 39 -4.61 -7.16 6.06
CA SER A 39 -5.39 -7.17 7.30
C SER A 39 -4.85 -6.24 8.38
N THR A 40 -5.67 -6.04 9.41
CA THR A 40 -5.19 -5.51 10.71
C THR A 40 -4.45 -6.61 11.48
N LEU A 41 -3.70 -6.25 12.52
CA LEU A 41 -3.08 -7.25 13.41
C LEU A 41 -4.09 -8.15 14.15
N GLY A 42 -5.37 -7.73 14.21
CA GLY A 42 -6.46 -8.54 14.76
C GLY A 42 -7.12 -9.48 13.73
N GLY A 43 -6.60 -9.56 12.51
CA GLY A 43 -7.10 -10.44 11.45
C GLY A 43 -8.29 -9.88 10.66
N THR A 44 -8.68 -8.62 10.86
CA THR A 44 -9.73 -8.01 10.04
C THR A 44 -9.21 -7.71 8.64
N ILE A 45 -9.80 -8.34 7.61
CA ILE A 45 -9.46 -8.08 6.20
C ILE A 45 -9.82 -6.64 5.83
N ILE A 46 -8.92 -5.98 5.14
CA ILE A 46 -9.06 -4.59 4.70
C ILE A 46 -9.41 -4.59 3.21
N ASN A 47 -10.42 -3.79 2.86
CA ASN A 47 -10.80 -3.53 1.49
C ASN A 47 -11.02 -4.78 0.62
N GLU A 48 -11.56 -5.85 1.21
CA GLU A 48 -11.81 -7.13 0.51
C GLU A 48 -10.54 -7.76 -0.10
N ARG A 49 -9.36 -7.33 0.34
CA ARG A 49 -8.06 -7.89 -0.05
C ARG A 49 -7.82 -9.19 0.69
N SER A 50 -8.62 -10.20 0.38
CA SER A 50 -8.41 -11.56 0.82
C SER A 50 -8.10 -12.46 -0.38
N ASN A 51 -7.06 -13.26 -0.24
CA ASN A 51 -6.57 -14.23 -1.21
C ASN A 51 -6.40 -13.66 -2.62
N VAL A 52 -5.85 -12.44 -2.69
CA VAL A 52 -5.55 -11.78 -3.96
C VAL A 52 -4.44 -12.59 -4.65
N THR A 53 -4.73 -13.15 -5.82
CA THR A 53 -3.80 -14.01 -6.54
C THR A 53 -2.90 -13.18 -7.43
N GLU A 54 -1.61 -13.52 -7.45
CA GLU A 54 -0.60 -12.89 -8.30
C GLU A 54 -0.07 -13.88 -9.32
N THR A 55 0.48 -13.37 -10.42
CA THR A 55 1.22 -14.22 -11.36
C THR A 55 2.57 -14.58 -10.73
N PRO A 56 2.91 -15.87 -10.57
CA PRO A 56 4.19 -16.25 -9.97
C PRO A 56 5.37 -15.74 -10.80
N ALA A 57 6.35 -15.17 -10.10
CA ALA A 57 7.62 -14.69 -10.63
C ALA A 57 8.66 -14.72 -9.50
N GLU A 58 9.94 -14.55 -9.82
CA GLU A 58 11.04 -14.41 -8.86
C GLU A 58 10.82 -13.24 -7.88
N SER A 59 10.08 -12.21 -8.31
CA SER A 59 9.61 -11.14 -7.46
C SER A 59 8.22 -10.66 -7.88
N VAL A 60 7.39 -10.29 -6.92
CA VAL A 60 6.05 -9.74 -7.14
C VAL A 60 5.91 -8.43 -6.35
N ASP A 61 5.37 -7.40 -7.01
CA ASP A 61 5.06 -6.12 -6.39
C ASP A 61 3.58 -6.07 -5.96
N ILE A 62 3.35 -6.02 -4.66
CA ILE A 62 2.03 -5.79 -4.07
C ILE A 62 1.82 -4.28 -3.95
N VAL A 63 0.93 -3.74 -4.77
CA VAL A 63 0.62 -2.30 -4.81
C VAL A 63 -0.66 -2.01 -4.03
N LEU A 64 -0.50 -1.38 -2.86
CA LEU A 64 -1.60 -0.93 -2.01
C LEU A 64 -1.92 0.52 -2.31
N THR A 65 -3.20 0.84 -2.48
CA THR A 65 -3.62 2.22 -2.81
C THR A 65 -4.88 2.63 -2.08
N GLY A 66 -5.04 3.94 -1.84
CA GLY A 66 -6.32 4.54 -1.45
C GLY A 66 -6.99 3.82 -0.28
N SER A 67 -8.09 3.11 -0.58
CA SER A 67 -8.89 2.37 0.41
C SER A 67 -8.18 1.18 1.06
N ASP A 68 -7.13 0.64 0.45
CA ASP A 68 -6.24 -0.36 1.08
C ASP A 68 -5.48 0.25 2.26
N LEU A 69 -5.17 1.54 2.17
CA LEU A 69 -4.41 2.31 3.15
C LEU A 69 -5.31 3.26 3.95
N ARG A 70 -6.53 2.84 4.30
CA ARG A 70 -7.44 3.63 5.16
C ARG A 70 -7.28 3.27 6.62
N THR A 71 -7.56 4.22 7.50
CA THR A 71 -7.92 3.91 8.90
C THR A 71 -9.30 3.28 8.99
N LEU A 72 -9.48 2.38 9.95
CA LEU A 72 -10.78 1.80 10.29
C LEU A 72 -11.39 2.54 11.49
N ALA A 73 -12.73 2.59 11.55
CA ALA A 73 -13.43 3.22 12.67
C ALA A 73 -13.04 2.63 14.04
N SER A 74 -12.75 1.32 14.09
CA SER A 74 -12.29 0.62 15.29
C SER A 74 -10.90 1.04 15.77
N GLU A 75 -10.13 1.75 14.95
CA GLU A 75 -8.78 2.20 15.28
C GLU A 75 -8.77 3.58 15.94
N GLY A 76 -9.90 4.30 15.91
CA GLY A 76 -10.07 5.61 16.52
C GLY A 76 -9.08 6.66 15.98
N ASN A 77 -8.65 7.58 16.85
CA ASN A 77 -7.80 8.72 16.49
C ASN A 77 -6.29 8.42 16.61
N LYS A 78 -5.87 7.16 16.40
CA LYS A 78 -4.46 6.79 16.49
C LYS A 78 -3.68 7.44 15.35
N HIS A 79 -2.55 8.06 15.67
CA HIS A 79 -1.66 8.64 14.67
C HIS A 79 -0.92 7.58 13.83
N ILE A 80 -0.68 6.41 14.43
CA ILE A 80 -0.08 5.27 13.75
C ILE A 80 -0.91 4.02 14.05
N VAL A 81 -1.24 3.28 13.01
CA VAL A 81 -1.92 1.98 13.08
C VAL A 81 -1.12 0.94 12.31
N LYS A 82 -1.24 -0.34 12.69
CA LYS A 82 -0.44 -1.41 12.08
C LYS A 82 -1.24 -2.17 11.03
N ARG A 83 -0.58 -2.53 9.94
CA ARG A 83 -1.12 -3.36 8.86
C ARG A 83 -0.26 -4.60 8.70
N LEU A 84 -0.88 -5.65 8.19
CA LEU A 84 -0.25 -6.92 7.92
C LEU A 84 -0.60 -7.36 6.50
N VAL A 85 0.42 -7.58 5.67
CA VAL A 85 0.29 -8.33 4.43
C VAL A 85 0.79 -9.74 4.68
N THR A 86 -0.08 -10.72 4.49
CA THR A 86 0.29 -12.14 4.58
C THR A 86 0.35 -12.71 3.19
N VAL A 87 1.55 -13.09 2.76
CA VAL A 87 1.81 -13.74 1.46
C VAL A 87 1.79 -15.25 1.67
N ARG A 88 1.09 -15.97 0.80
CA ARG A 88 1.01 -17.43 0.78
C ARG A 88 1.24 -17.95 -0.62
N GLY A 89 1.53 -19.24 -0.71
CA GLY A 89 1.83 -19.86 -1.99
C GLY A 89 2.33 -21.28 -1.85
N SER A 90 2.81 -21.83 -2.95
CA SER A 90 3.54 -23.09 -2.94
C SER A 90 4.79 -23.04 -3.81
N TYR A 91 5.78 -23.88 -3.52
CA TYR A 91 7.03 -23.96 -4.25
C TYR A 91 7.55 -25.40 -4.29
N ASN A 92 8.50 -25.66 -5.18
CA ASN A 92 9.24 -26.93 -5.24
C ASN A 92 10.67 -26.69 -4.76
N SER A 93 11.23 -27.65 -4.02
CA SER A 93 12.64 -27.67 -3.62
C SER A 93 13.16 -29.11 -3.59
N ASP A 94 14.43 -29.28 -3.26
CA ASP A 94 15.01 -30.61 -3.02
C ASP A 94 14.29 -31.39 -1.90
N ALA A 95 13.61 -30.68 -0.98
CA ALA A 95 12.84 -31.29 0.09
C ALA A 95 11.46 -31.81 -0.37
N GLY A 96 10.98 -31.43 -1.55
CA GLY A 96 9.69 -31.90 -2.07
C GLY A 96 9.01 -30.95 -3.07
N SER A 97 7.81 -31.34 -3.49
CA SER A 97 6.99 -30.55 -4.41
C SER A 97 5.74 -30.00 -3.71
N ASP A 98 5.23 -28.88 -4.21
CA ASP A 98 4.07 -28.16 -3.65
C ASP A 98 4.17 -27.88 -2.15
N LEU A 99 5.39 -27.56 -1.68
CA LEU A 99 5.63 -27.13 -0.32
C LEU A 99 4.99 -25.77 -0.08
N GLU A 100 4.33 -25.61 1.06
CA GLU A 100 3.65 -24.36 1.41
C GLU A 100 4.65 -23.27 1.80
N LEU A 101 4.41 -22.05 1.30
CA LEU A 101 5.08 -20.84 1.78
C LEU A 101 4.06 -19.95 2.49
N SER A 102 4.49 -19.33 3.59
CA SER A 102 3.72 -18.30 4.29
C SER A 102 4.68 -17.29 4.91
N ALA A 103 4.49 -16.01 4.59
CA ALA A 103 5.30 -14.91 5.10
C ALA A 103 4.45 -13.70 5.45
N ASP A 104 4.86 -12.97 6.47
CA ASP A 104 4.13 -11.82 7.01
C ASP A 104 4.97 -10.55 6.91
N VAL A 105 4.42 -9.51 6.29
CA VAL A 105 5.01 -8.17 6.25
C VAL A 105 4.15 -7.22 7.08
N LYS A 106 4.73 -6.72 8.17
CA LYS A 106 4.11 -5.72 9.03
C LYS A 106 4.63 -4.33 8.66
N PHE A 107 3.72 -3.37 8.54
CA PHE A 107 4.08 -1.98 8.32
C PHE A 107 3.19 -1.04 9.14
N ASP A 108 3.72 0.14 9.41
CA ASP A 108 3.01 1.23 10.07
C ASP A 108 2.26 2.06 9.01
N LEU A 109 1.00 2.35 9.27
CA LEU A 109 0.21 3.31 8.50
C LEU A 109 0.10 4.59 9.32
N GLU A 110 0.63 5.68 8.78
CA GLU A 110 0.54 7.00 9.37
C GLU A 110 -0.74 7.69 8.92
N THR A 111 -1.52 8.12 9.91
CA THR A 111 -2.84 8.72 9.73
C THR A 111 -2.70 10.24 9.70
N ASN A 112 -3.41 10.89 8.78
CA ASN A 112 -3.29 12.32 8.51
C ASN A 112 -1.82 12.82 8.48
N PRO A 113 -0.98 12.28 7.58
CA PRO A 113 0.43 12.65 7.58
C PRO A 113 0.58 14.13 7.23
N VAL A 114 1.35 14.85 8.05
CA VAL A 114 1.89 16.15 7.64
C VAL A 114 2.97 15.85 6.61
N ILE A 115 2.63 16.00 5.32
CA ILE A 115 3.58 15.76 4.23
C ILE A 115 4.44 17.03 4.08
N PRO A 116 5.73 17.01 4.46
CA PRO A 116 6.55 18.23 4.50
C PRO A 116 6.90 18.78 3.11
N TYR A 117 6.60 18.04 2.03
CA TYR A 117 6.93 18.42 0.65
C TYR A 117 5.73 18.85 -0.20
N LEU A 118 4.51 18.89 0.36
CA LEU A 118 3.33 19.33 -0.37
C LEU A 118 2.99 20.77 0.01
N THR A 119 3.36 21.72 -0.85
CA THR A 119 2.85 23.09 -0.80
C THR A 119 1.55 23.17 -1.60
N ILE A 120 0.41 23.32 -0.92
CA ILE A 120 -0.88 23.58 -1.58
C ILE A 120 -1.05 25.11 -1.66
N ASN A 121 -0.83 25.68 -2.85
CA ASN A 121 -1.19 27.08 -3.10
C ASN A 121 -2.67 27.12 -3.48
N VAL A 122 -3.51 27.60 -2.56
CA VAL A 122 -4.91 27.91 -2.84
C VAL A 122 -4.99 29.35 -3.34
N TYR A 123 -5.42 29.54 -4.58
CA TYR A 123 -5.74 30.87 -5.11
C TYR A 123 -7.25 31.03 -5.09
N GLU A 124 -7.77 31.99 -4.32
CA GLU A 124 -9.17 32.39 -4.42
C GLU A 124 -9.36 33.18 -5.72
N ALA A 125 -10.36 32.82 -6.53
CA ALA A 125 -10.76 33.64 -7.67
C ALA A 125 -11.55 34.86 -7.16
N VAL A 126 -10.97 36.05 -7.28
CA VAL A 126 -11.71 37.31 -7.09
C VAL A 126 -12.54 37.57 -8.34
N THR A 127 -13.87 37.48 -8.23
CA THR A 127 -14.78 37.91 -9.29
C THR A 127 -15.07 39.40 -9.10
N ILE A 128 -14.50 40.27 -9.94
CA ILE A 128 -14.88 41.70 -9.99
C ILE A 128 -15.96 41.86 -11.06
N SER A 129 -17.20 42.17 -10.66
CA SER A 129 -18.25 42.62 -11.57
C SER A 129 -18.40 44.13 -11.46
N GLU A 130 -17.70 44.90 -12.28
CA GLU A 130 -18.00 46.32 -12.47
C GLU A 130 -18.89 46.51 -13.69
N SER A 131 -20.10 47.04 -13.49
CA SER A 131 -20.95 47.54 -14.56
C SER A 131 -20.54 48.96 -14.91
N ILE A 132 -19.89 49.16 -16.06
CA ILE A 132 -19.65 50.49 -16.61
C ILE A 132 -20.92 50.94 -17.36
N SER A 133 -21.60 51.97 -16.83
CA SER A 133 -22.62 52.72 -17.57
C SER A 133 -21.96 53.89 -18.30
N LEU A 134 -21.93 53.87 -19.63
CA LEU A 134 -21.54 55.00 -20.46
C LEU A 134 -22.74 55.95 -20.62
N SER A 135 -22.66 57.17 -20.07
CA SER A 135 -23.51 58.28 -20.50
C SER A 135 -22.84 58.97 -21.68
N VAL A 136 -23.60 59.15 -22.77
CA VAL A 136 -23.18 59.95 -23.92
C VAL A 136 -23.89 61.31 -23.79
N ASP A 137 -23.12 62.38 -23.64
CA ASP A 137 -23.61 63.76 -23.81
C ASP A 137 -23.65 64.14 -25.29
#